data_AF-A0A0G3EEA3-F1
#
_entry.id   AF-A0A0G3EEA3-F1
#
_cell.length_a   1.000
_cell.length_b   1.000
_cell.length_c   1.000
_cell.angle_alpha   90.00
_cell.angle_beta   90.00
_cell.angle_gamma   90.00
#
_symmetry.space_group_name_H-M   'P 1'
#
loop_
_entity.id
_entity.type
_entity.pdbx_description
1 polymer ?
#
loop_
_entity_poly.entity_id
_entity_poly.type
_entity_poly.pdbx_seq_one_letter_code
_entity_poly.pdbx_strand_id
1 'polypeptide(L)' 'MIRVREAQKAFHRYYARCFWYMRDDLRVTLSDVPEIVRGLRQYGGREGYLLAEKLCL' A
#
# COMPACT_ATOMS: atom_id res chain seq x y z
N MET A 1 -4.97 13.80 -6.81
CA MET A 1 -5.43 12.40 -6.60
C MET A 1 -4.38 11.33 -6.94
N ILE A 2 -3.09 11.66 -7.15
CA ILE A 2 -2.04 10.68 -7.51
C ILE A 2 -1.77 9.67 -6.36
N ARG A 3 -1.83 10.12 -5.11
CA ARG A 3 -1.53 9.32 -3.92
C ARG A 3 -2.41 8.08 -3.76
N VAL A 4 -3.72 8.20 -3.94
CA VAL A 4 -4.67 7.06 -3.88
C VAL A 4 -4.41 6.07 -5.00
N ARG A 5 -4.13 6.56 -6.21
CA ARG A 5 -3.83 5.71 -7.37
C ARG A 5 -2.54 4.91 -7.16
N GLU A 6 -1.49 5.54 -6.64
CA GLU A 6 -0.23 4.85 -6.34
C GLU A 6 -0.39 3.89 -5.16
N ALA A 7 -1.18 4.24 -4.14
CA ALA A 7 -1.52 3.32 -3.06
C ALA A 7 -2.31 2.10 -3.56
N GLN A 8 -3.25 2.27 -4.50
CA GLN A 8 -3.96 1.15 -5.13
C GLN A 8 -3.00 0.23 -5.89
N LYS A 9 -2.06 0.78 -6.66
CA LYS A 9 -1.04 -0.03 -7.36
C LYS A 9 -0.15 -0.78 -6.38
N ALA A 10 0.26 -0.12 -5.30
CA ALA A 10 1.06 -0.73 -4.24
C ALA A 10 0.30 -1.88 -3.57
N PHE A 11 -0.98 -1.67 -3.26
CA PHE A 11 -1.87 -2.69 -2.69
C PHE A 11 -1.89 -3.95 -3.55
N HIS A 12 -2.16 -3.82 -4.85
CA HIS A 12 -2.19 -4.97 -5.77
C HIS A 12 -0.82 -5.66 -5.88
N ARG A 13 0.25 -4.87 -6.05
CA ARG A 13 1.61 -5.40 -6.22
C ARG A 13 2.10 -6.19 -5.02
N TYR A 14 1.74 -5.74 -3.82
CA TYR A 14 2.19 -6.33 -2.56
C TYR A 14 1.11 -7.19 -1.89
N TYR A 15 -0.02 -7.45 -2.56
CA TYR A 15 -1.20 -8.09 -1.95
C TYR A 15 -0.84 -9.39 -1.21
N ALA A 16 -0.26 -10.36 -1.90
CA ALA A 16 0.09 -11.66 -1.33
C ALA A 16 1.11 -11.59 -0.18
N ARG A 17 1.92 -10.52 -0.12
CA ARG A 17 2.97 -10.35 0.90
C ARG A 17 2.50 -9.55 2.11
N CYS A 18 1.79 -8.45 1.87
CA CYS A 18 1.49 -7.44 2.89
C CYS A 18 0.00 -7.39 3.26
N PHE A 19 -0.89 -7.79 2.36
CA PHE A 19 -2.33 -7.48 2.45
C PHE A 19 -3.24 -8.70 2.21
N TRP A 20 -2.72 -9.92 2.31
CA TRP A 20 -3.44 -11.16 2.05
C TRP A 20 -4.70 -11.35 2.91
N TYR A 21 -4.78 -10.64 4.04
CA TYR A 21 -5.90 -10.65 4.97
C TYR A 21 -7.01 -9.65 4.63
N MET A 22 -6.77 -8.75 3.68
CA MET A 22 -7.77 -7.80 3.19
C MET A 22 -8.58 -8.43 2.06
N ARG A 23 -9.68 -7.78 1.66
CA ARG A 23 -10.37 -8.17 0.43
C ARG A 23 -9.54 -7.77 -0.79
N ASP A 24 -9.40 -8.67 -1.76
CA ASP A 24 -8.65 -8.44 -2.99
C ASP A 24 -9.27 -7.37 -3.89
N ASP A 25 -10.59 -7.22 -3.82
CA ASP A 25 -11.38 -6.22 -4.54
C ASP A 25 -11.44 -4.83 -3.86
N LEU A 26 -10.65 -4.62 -2.79
CA LEU A 26 -10.62 -3.36 -2.06
C LEU A 26 -10.22 -2.19 -2.98
N ARG A 27 -11.13 -1.23 -3.10
CA ARG A 27 -10.85 0.08 -3.69
C ARG A 27 -10.24 0.98 -2.62
N VAL A 28 -8.94 1.22 -2.74
CA VAL A 28 -8.17 2.07 -1.84
C VAL A 28 -8.71 3.50 -1.90
N THR A 29 -8.96 4.06 -0.73
CA THR A 29 -9.35 5.45 -0.50
C THR A 29 -8.25 6.18 0.28
N LEU A 30 -8.43 7.48 0.54
CA LEU A 30 -7.46 8.25 1.34
C LEU A 30 -7.34 7.72 2.78
N SER A 31 -8.42 7.18 3.37
CA SER A 31 -8.40 6.63 4.73
C SER A 31 -7.62 5.33 4.83
N ASP A 32 -7.43 4.61 3.72
CA ASP A 32 -6.70 3.34 3.68
C ASP A 32 -5.19 3.55 3.49
N VAL A 33 -4.78 4.69 2.93
CA VAL A 33 -3.36 5.00 2.67
C VAL A 33 -2.47 4.79 3.90
N PRO A 34 -2.83 5.20 5.13
CA PRO A 34 -2.04 4.92 6.32
C PRO A 34 -1.80 3.42 6.56
N GLU A 35 -2.79 2.56 6.29
CA GLU A 35 -2.65 1.12 6.44
C GLU A 35 -1.76 0.53 5.33
N ILE A 36 -1.91 1.00 4.09
CA ILE A 36 -1.03 0.60 2.98
C ILE A 36 0.44 0.95 3.29
N VAL A 37 0.68 2.16 3.80
CA VAL A 37 2.02 2.60 4.23
C VAL A 37 2.56 1.71 5.35
N ARG A 38 1.73 1.38 6.36
CA ARG A 38 2.13 0.47 7.45
C ARG A 38 2.54 -0.90 6.90
N GLY A 39 1.69 -1.55 6.10
CA GLY A 39 1.96 -2.88 5.55
C GLY A 39 3.20 -2.91 4.67
N LEU A 40 3.41 -1.89 3.83
CA LEU A 40 4.61 -1.75 3.00
C LEU A 40 5.90 -1.60 3.82
N ARG A 41 5.87 -0.79 4.89
CA ARG A 41 7.04 -0.60 5.77
C ARG A 41 7.37 -1.86 6.56
N GLN A 42 6.35 -2.59 7.01
CA GLN A 42 6.52 -3.75 7.88
C GLN A 42 6.90 -5.02 7.10
N TYR A 43 6.27 -5.25 5.94
CA TYR A 43 6.37 -6.53 5.22
C TYR A 43 6.86 -6.38 3.77
N GLY A 44 6.93 -5.15 3.24
CA GLY A 44 7.29 -4.91 1.84
C GLY A 44 8.79 -5.03 1.54
N GLY A 45 9.63 -5.19 2.56
CA GLY A 45 11.09 -5.16 2.41
C GLY A 45 11.60 -3.79 1.99
N ARG A 46 12.82 -3.72 1.42
CA ARG A 46 13.44 -2.44 1.03
C ARG A 46 12.63 -1.67 -0.01
N GLU A 47 12.16 -2.35 -1.05
CA GLU A 47 11.38 -1.70 -2.12
C GLU A 47 10.04 -1.18 -1.60
N GLY A 48 9.34 -1.96 -0.77
CA GLY A 48 8.08 -1.53 -0.16
C GLY A 48 8.28 -0.33 0.76
N TYR A 49 9.35 -0.31 1.55
CA TYR A 49 9.68 0.82 2.42
C TYR A 49 9.90 2.12 1.65
N LEU A 50 10.68 2.09 0.56
CA LEU A 50 10.92 3.26 -0.30
C LEU A 50 9.64 3.71 -1.04
N LEU A 51 8.75 2.77 -1.38
CA LEU A 51 7.46 3.10 -1.97
C LEU A 51 6.54 3.78 -0.95
N ALA A 52 6.51 3.28 0.29
CA ALA A 52 5.74 3.87 1.39
C ALA A 52 6.13 5.33 1.67
N GLU A 53 7.41 5.68 1.57
CA GLU A 53 7.86 7.07 1.71
C GLU A 53 7.23 8.01 0.68
N LYS A 54 7.15 7.59 -0.59
CA LYS A 54 6.49 8.34 -1.66
C LYS A 54 4.99 8.51 -1.43
N LEU A 55 4.36 7.58 -0.70
CA LEU A 55 2.94 7.64 -0.33
C LEU A 55 2.67 8.51 0.90
N CYS A 56 3.69 9.06 1.57
CA CYS A 56 3.52 9.98 2.68
C CYS A 56 3.46 11.45 2.27
N LEU A 57 4.02 11.79 1.10
CA LEU A 57 4.01 13.12 0.47
C LEU A 57 2.61 13.51 -0.04
#